data_AF-A0A3D2AA74-F1
#
_entry.id   AF-A0A3D2AA74-F1
#
_cell.length_a   1.000
_cell.length_b   1.000
_cell.length_c   1.000
_cell.angle_alpha   90.00
_cell.angle_beta   90.00
_cell.angle_gamma   90.00
#
_symmetry.space_group_name_H-M   'P 1'
#
loop_
_entity.id
_entity.type
_entity.pdbx_description
1 polymer ?
#
loop_
_entity_poly.entity_id
_entity_poly.type
_entity_poly.pdbx_seq_one_letter_code
_entity_poly.pdbx_strand_id
1 'polypeptide(L)' 'MFLEYVSDSPSDTERISEDFAKTLNPGTVIAFLGNLGVGKTCFMRGLARGIGYKGDVTSPTFSIVNEYLGGRLPIF' A
#
# COMPACT_ATOMS: atom_id res chain seq x y z
N MET A 1 -16.34 9.19 -8.20
CA MET A 1 -15.52 8.84 -9.37
C MET A 1 -14.88 7.51 -9.08
N PHE A 2 -14.93 6.56 -10.02
CA PHE A 2 -14.22 5.29 -9.92
C PHE A 2 -12.96 5.36 -10.76
N LEU A 3 -11.86 4.80 -10.25
CA LEU A 3 -10.59 4.65 -10.96
C LEU A 3 -10.34 3.16 -11.16
N GLU A 4 -9.85 2.80 -12.33
CA GLU A 4 -9.51 1.43 -12.69
C GLU A 4 -8.06 1.39 -13.17
N TYR A 5 -7.32 0.39 -12.69
CA TYR A 5 -5.93 0.14 -13.06
C TYR A 5 -5.79 -1.33 -13.43
N VAL A 6 -5.00 -1.62 -14.47
CA VAL A 6 -4.62 -2.98 -14.86
C VAL A 6 -3.14 -3.15 -14.58
N SER A 7 -2.77 -4.31 -14.04
CA SER A 7 -1.40 -4.66 -13.70
C SER A 7 -1.12 -6.10 -14.13
N ASP A 8 -0.01 -6.29 -14.82
CA ASP A 8 0.44 -7.61 -15.30
C ASP A 8 1.53 -8.24 -14.43
N SER A 9 2.00 -7.53 -13.38
CA SER A 9 3.07 -8.03 -12.51
C SER A 9 3.05 -7.41 -11.11
N PRO A 10 3.67 -8.07 -10.10
CA PRO A 10 3.84 -7.46 -8.78
C PRO A 10 4.58 -6.12 -8.82
N SER A 11 5.62 -6.01 -9.65
CA SER A 11 6.36 -4.77 -9.85
C SER A 11 5.49 -3.63 -10.36
N ASP A 12 4.54 -3.93 -11.26
CA ASP A 12 3.64 -2.92 -11.82
C ASP A 12 2.56 -2.51 -10.80
N THR A 13 2.02 -3.47 -10.04
CA THR A 13 1.11 -3.19 -8.91
C THR A 13 1.75 -2.26 -7.90
N GLU A 14 3.03 -2.49 -7.57
CA GLU A 14 3.78 -1.62 -6.67
C GLU A 14 4.00 -0.21 -7.24
N ARG A 15 4.30 -0.09 -8.54
CA ARG A 15 4.46 1.21 -9.19
C ARG A 15 3.16 2.00 -9.21
N ILE A 16 2.04 1.35 -9.54
CA ILE A 16 0.71 1.95 -9.51
C ILE A 16 0.38 2.45 -8.11
N SER A 17 0.60 1.63 -7.08
CA SER A 17 0.28 2.02 -5.70
C SER A 17 1.21 3.10 -5.16
N GLU A 18 2.46 3.14 -5.62
CA GLU A 18 3.42 4.22 -5.31
C GLU A 18 2.97 5.57 -5.88
N ASP A 19 2.44 5.60 -7.10
CA ASP A 19 1.89 6.83 -7.69
C ASP A 19 0.56 7.24 -7.02
N PHE A 20 -0.34 6.27 -6.81
CA PHE A 20 -1.59 6.48 -6.07
C PHE A 20 -1.34 7.05 -4.66
N ALA A 21 -0.31 6.56 -3.96
CA ALA A 21 0.03 7.02 -2.63
C ALA A 21 0.28 8.52 -2.55
N LYS A 22 0.75 9.17 -3.63
CA LYS A 22 1.04 10.61 -3.67
C LYS A 22 -0.22 11.46 -3.58
N THR A 23 -1.40 10.90 -3.89
CA THR A 23 -2.68 11.62 -3.84
C THR A 23 -3.37 11.53 -2.47
N LEU A 24 -2.83 10.75 -1.53
CA LEU A 24 -3.45 10.50 -0.23
C LEU A 24 -3.26 11.68 0.73
N ASN A 25 -4.28 11.90 1.56
CA ASN A 25 -4.29 12.93 2.61
C ASN A 25 -4.34 12.30 4.01
N PRO A 26 -3.91 13.01 5.06
CA PRO A 26 -4.10 12.56 6.45
C PRO A 26 -5.55 12.15 6.73
N GLY A 27 -5.74 11.07 7.49
CA GLY A 27 -7.07 10.54 7.82
C GLY A 27 -7.73 9.68 6.74
N THR A 28 -7.04 9.41 5.62
CA THR A 28 -7.56 8.48 4.60
C THR A 28 -7.56 7.05 5.13
N VAL A 29 -8.68 6.34 4.94
CA VAL A 29 -8.81 4.91 5.25
C VAL A 29 -8.96 4.15 3.93
N ILE A 30 -8.13 3.12 3.74
CA ILE A 30 -8.13 2.26 2.55
C ILE A 30 -8.49 0.84 3.00
N ALA A 31 -9.56 0.29 2.44
CA ALA A 31 -9.95 -1.09 2.66
C ALA A 31 -9.54 -1.95 1.46
N PHE A 32 -8.77 -3.02 1.71
CA PHE A 32 -8.44 -4.01 0.68
C PHE A 32 -9.48 -5.13 0.66
N LEU A 33 -10.04 -5.41 -0.52
CA LEU A 33 -10.93 -6.53 -0.74
C LEU A 33 -10.33 -7.51 -1.76
N GLY A 34 -10.37 -8.80 -1.45
CA GLY A 34 -9.95 -9.86 -2.36
C GLY A 34 -9.32 -11.04 -1.64
N ASN A 35 -9.19 -12.16 -2.36
CA ASN A 35 -8.72 -13.44 -1.83
C ASN A 35 -7.26 -13.44 -1.36
N LEU A 36 -6.84 -14.51 -0.69
CA LEU A 36 -5.44 -14.74 -0.37
C LEU A 36 -4.61 -14.80 -1.65
N GLY A 37 -3.41 -14.20 -1.63
CA GLY A 37 -2.51 -14.20 -2.79
C GLY A 37 -2.85 -13.17 -3.89
N VAL A 38 -3.94 -12.41 -3.78
CA VAL A 38 -4.35 -11.42 -4.80
C VAL A 38 -3.43 -10.20 -4.94
N GLY A 39 -2.38 -10.08 -4.10
CA GLY A 39 -1.40 -9.00 -4.20
C GLY A 39 -1.61 -7.80 -3.25
N LYS A 40 -2.44 -7.92 -2.20
CA LYS A 40 -2.64 -6.86 -1.20
C LYS A 40 -1.33 -6.34 -0.59
N THR A 41 -0.45 -7.24 -0.16
CA THR A 41 0.85 -6.86 0.43
C THR A 41 1.78 -6.21 -0.60
N CYS A 42 1.69 -6.64 -1.86
CA CYS A 42 2.42 -6.03 -2.97
C CYS A 42 1.97 -4.59 -3.18
N PHE A 43 0.65 -4.33 -3.23
CA PHE A 43 0.11 -2.97 -3.25
C PHE A 43 0.62 -2.14 -2.06
N MET A 44 0.58 -2.71 -0.85
CA MET A 44 1.00 -2.01 0.36
C MET A 44 2.49 -1.62 0.35
N ARG A 45 3.38 -2.46 -0.20
CA ARG A 45 4.81 -2.12 -0.37
C ARG A 45 5.00 -0.88 -1.23
N GLY A 46 4.38 -0.84 -2.41
CA GLY A 46 4.47 0.32 -3.29
C GLY A 46 3.86 1.57 -2.66
N LEU A 47 2.73 1.43 -1.96
CA LEU A 47 2.08 2.54 -1.27
C LEU A 47 2.98 3.13 -0.19
N ALA A 48 3.62 2.28 0.62
CA ALA A 48 4.56 2.74 1.64
C ALA A 48 5.77 3.46 1.04
N ARG A 49 6.33 2.96 -0.07
CA ARG A 49 7.39 3.65 -0.82
C ARG A 49 6.94 5.02 -1.33
N GLY A 50 5.72 5.11 -1.88
CA GLY A 50 5.16 6.38 -2.39
C GLY A 50 4.85 7.40 -1.30
N ILE A 51 4.63 6.94 -0.07
CA ILE A 51 4.57 7.80 1.13
C ILE A 51 5.99 8.19 1.60
N GLY A 52 7.05 7.54 1.11
CA GLY A 52 8.44 7.83 1.46
C GLY A 52 9.01 6.95 2.58
N TYR A 53 8.30 5.90 2.97
CA TYR A 53 8.81 4.91 3.94
C TYR A 53 9.89 4.04 3.28
N LYS A 54 11.02 3.86 3.98
CA LYS A 54 12.21 3.15 3.47
C LYS A 54 12.43 1.76 4.10
N GLY A 55 11.62 1.39 5.09
CA GLY A 55 11.73 0.07 5.74
C GLY A 55 10.96 -1.01 5.01
N ASP A 56 11.04 -2.23 5.55
CA ASP A 56 10.32 -3.37 5.01
C ASP A 56 8.84 -3.33 5.41
N VAL A 57 7.98 -3.72 4.46
CA VAL A 57 6.54 -3.91 4.69
C VAL A 57 6.23 -5.40 4.61
N THR A 58 5.58 -5.90 5.64
CA THR A 58 5.24 -7.31 5.82
C THR A 58 3.76 -7.47 6.12
N SER A 59 3.23 -8.68 5.95
CA SER A 59 1.85 -8.98 6.34
C SER A 59 1.74 -9.02 7.87
N PRO A 60 0.76 -8.35 8.49
CA PRO A 60 0.51 -8.44 9.93
C PRO A 60 -0.21 -9.75 10.30
N THR A 61 0.38 -10.89 9.93
CA THR A 61 -0.24 -12.22 10.08
C THR A 61 -0.55 -12.55 11.55
N PHE A 62 0.24 -12.02 12.49
CA PHE A 62 0.08 -12.24 13.92
C PHE A 62 -0.05 -10.94 14.74
N SER A 63 0.42 -9.80 14.21
CA SER A 63 0.44 -8.52 14.91
C SER A 63 -0.90 -7.78 14.88
N ILE A 64 -1.87 -8.23 14.06
CA ILE A 64 -3.14 -7.54 13.75
C ILE A 64 -2.92 -6.22 13.00
N VAL A 65 -1.97 -5.40 13.44
CA VAL A 65 -1.63 -4.07 12.91
C VAL A 65 -0.11 -3.97 12.75
N ASN A 66 0.35 -3.33 11.67
CA ASN A 66 1.76 -2.98 11.47
C ASN A 66 1.88 -1.48 11.28
N GLU A 67 2.72 -0.83 12.07
CA GLU A 67 2.92 0.62 11.98
C GLU A 67 4.19 0.94 11.18
N TYR A 68 4.06 1.82 10.19
CA TYR A 68 5.17 2.30 9.38
C TYR A 68 5.31 3.82 9.54
N LEU A 69 6.11 4.21 10.54
CA LEU A 69 6.37 5.60 10.91
C LEU A 69 7.70 6.03 10.26
N GLY A 70 7.64 6.88 9.24
CA GLY A 70 8.87 7.34 8.57
C GLY A 70 8.73 7.92 7.18
N GLY A 71 7.51 7.95 6.62
CA GLY A 71 7.21 8.72 5.42
C GLY A 71 6.47 10.01 5.72
N ARG A 72 5.94 10.66 4.68
CA ARG A 72 5.16 11.92 4.77
C ARG A 72 3.84 11.76 5.54
N LEU A 73 3.33 10.54 5.67
CA LEU A 73 2.16 10.16 6.44
C LEU A 73 2.51 8.88 7.23
N PRO A 74 2.07 8.73 8.49
CA PRO A 74 2.14 7.45 9.17
C PRO A 74 1.15 6.47 8.52
N ILE A 75 1.54 5.20 8.47
CA ILE A 75 0.66 4.09 8.06
C ILE A 75 0.44 3.22 9.29
N PHE A 76 -0.81 2.79 9.49
CA PHE A 76 -1.26 1.89 10.53
C PHE A 76 -1.98 0.70 9.90
#